data_AF-A0A7X6DT40-F1
#
_entry.id   AF-A0A7X6DT40-F1
#
_cell.length_a   1.000
_cell.length_b   1.000
_cell.length_c   1.000
_cell.angle_alpha   90.00
_cell.angle_beta   90.00
_cell.angle_gamma   90.00
#
_symmetry.space_group_name_H-M   'P 1'
#
loop_
_entity.id
_entity.type
_entity.pdbx_description
1 polymer ?
#
loop_
_entity_poly.entity_id
_entity_poly.type
_entity_poly.pdbx_seq_one_letter_code
_entity_poly.pdbx_strand_id
1 'polypeptide(L)'
;MSRKKFFWMAEQDELIRKRYDSRTETITDLARIFNVPRWAVRRRAGMLGVSRVKELPWSSEEVAFLEANYSKKSVFWISKKLHRSATAILMKKRRLGLRKTDDGYTLRMVCEGFGVDHHKVGYWIEQGWLKSRGRGVNRPQGDYRFFTDEALRRFVRKHPDQIDLRRVEKLWFIDLLAGLNISVPDFEGIGDVVGVG
;
A
#
# COMPACT_ATOMS: atom_id res chain seq x y z
N MET A 1 -26.32 -3.27 -36.43
CA MET A 1 -26.50 -3.84 -35.07
C MET A 1 -25.44 -4.89 -34.81
N SER A 2 -24.60 -4.73 -33.78
CA SER A 2 -23.53 -5.70 -33.47
C SER A 2 -24.10 -7.00 -32.90
N ARG A 3 -23.86 -8.13 -33.57
CA ARG A 3 -24.27 -9.48 -33.10
C ARG A 3 -23.54 -9.79 -31.79
N LYS A 4 -24.27 -9.98 -30.68
CA LYS A 4 -23.65 -10.38 -29.39
C LYS A 4 -22.95 -11.74 -29.61
N LYS A 5 -21.63 -11.77 -29.43
CA LYS A 5 -20.77 -12.93 -29.72
C LYS A 5 -21.01 -14.12 -28.79
N PHE A 6 -21.65 -13.91 -27.62
CA PHE A 6 -21.96 -14.93 -26.63
C PHE A 6 -23.33 -14.69 -26.01
N PHE A 7 -24.15 -15.73 -25.91
CA PHE A 7 -25.45 -15.74 -25.23
C PHE A 7 -25.25 -16.32 -23.82
N TRP A 8 -25.77 -15.64 -22.80
CA TRP A 8 -25.62 -16.01 -21.40
C TRP A 8 -26.94 -16.54 -20.85
N MET A 9 -26.92 -17.75 -20.30
CA MET A 9 -28.08 -18.36 -19.65
C MET A 9 -28.16 -17.93 -18.18
N ALA A 10 -29.37 -17.93 -17.60
CA ALA A 10 -29.58 -17.59 -16.19
C ALA A 10 -28.75 -18.47 -15.24
N GLU A 11 -28.60 -19.76 -15.55
CA GLU A 11 -27.77 -20.71 -14.80
C GLU A 11 -26.28 -20.35 -14.82
N GLN A 12 -25.79 -19.84 -15.96
CA GLN A 12 -24.39 -19.41 -16.09
C GLN A 12 -24.14 -18.14 -15.26
N ASP A 13 -25.07 -17.20 -15.28
CA ASP A 13 -25.00 -16.00 -14.44
C ASP A 13 -24.99 -16.36 -12.95
N GLU A 14 -25.83 -17.31 -12.55
CA GLU A 14 -25.89 -17.76 -11.15
C GLU A 14 -24.61 -18.46 -10.73
N LEU A 15 -24.05 -19.31 -11.59
CA LEU A 15 -22.76 -19.94 -11.31
C LEU A 15 -21.62 -18.92 -11.23
N ILE A 16 -21.64 -17.87 -12.06
CA ILE A 16 -20.70 -16.75 -11.95
C ILE A 16 -20.89 -16.02 -10.62
N ARG A 17 -22.12 -15.68 -10.21
CA ARG A 17 -22.35 -15.02 -8.91
C ARG A 17 -21.83 -15.84 -7.74
N LYS A 18 -22.02 -17.17 -7.80
CA LYS A 18 -21.64 -18.09 -6.71
C LYS A 18 -20.14 -18.34 -6.62
N ARG A 19 -19.44 -18.44 -7.75
CA ARG A 19 -18.03 -18.90 -7.79
C ARG A 19 -17.02 -17.80 -8.07
N TYR A 20 -17.41 -16.70 -8.70
CA TYR A 20 -16.45 -15.71 -9.19
C TYR A 20 -15.74 -14.99 -8.04
N ASP A 21 -14.42 -15.14 -7.97
CA ASP A 21 -13.54 -14.56 -6.95
C ASP A 21 -12.35 -13.79 -7.56
N SER A 22 -12.42 -13.51 -8.87
CA SER A 22 -11.36 -12.89 -9.67
C SER A 22 -10.05 -13.70 -9.79
N ARG A 23 -9.94 -14.94 -9.25
CA ARG A 23 -8.75 -15.79 -9.38
C ARG A 23 -8.67 -16.42 -10.76
N THR A 24 -7.45 -16.60 -11.28
CA THR A 24 -7.21 -17.16 -12.62
C THR A 24 -7.77 -18.57 -12.77
N GLU A 25 -7.65 -19.41 -11.74
CA GLU A 25 -8.17 -20.79 -11.73
C GLU A 25 -9.69 -20.81 -11.89
N THR A 26 -10.41 -20.10 -11.01
CA THR A 26 -11.87 -19.97 -11.08
C THR A 26 -12.35 -19.44 -12.43
N ILE A 27 -11.68 -18.42 -12.97
CA ILE A 27 -12.02 -17.86 -14.29
C ILE A 27 -11.78 -18.89 -15.40
N THR A 28 -10.71 -19.68 -15.29
CA THR A 28 -10.36 -20.72 -16.28
C THR A 28 -11.35 -21.88 -16.23
N ASP A 29 -11.76 -22.30 -15.04
CA ASP A 29 -12.77 -23.34 -14.85
C ASP A 29 -14.13 -22.90 -15.38
N LEU A 30 -14.58 -21.68 -15.03
CA LEU A 30 -15.82 -21.11 -15.57
C LEU A 30 -15.77 -20.98 -17.10
N ALA A 31 -14.63 -20.54 -17.66
CA ALA A 31 -14.42 -20.45 -19.09
C ALA A 31 -14.55 -21.82 -19.78
N ARG A 32 -14.00 -22.88 -19.16
CA ARG A 32 -14.11 -24.27 -19.64
C ARG A 32 -15.55 -24.78 -19.57
N ILE A 33 -16.22 -24.60 -18.44
CA ILE A 33 -17.62 -25.04 -18.23
C ILE A 33 -18.56 -24.37 -19.24
N PHE A 34 -18.38 -23.08 -19.49
CA PHE A 34 -19.25 -22.33 -20.41
C PHE A 34 -18.81 -22.40 -21.87
N ASN A 35 -17.66 -23.00 -22.16
CA ASN A 35 -17.04 -23.01 -23.48
C ASN A 35 -16.89 -21.59 -24.10
N VAL A 36 -16.42 -20.64 -23.29
CA VAL A 36 -16.18 -19.24 -23.69
C VAL A 36 -14.77 -18.80 -23.29
N PRO A 37 -14.16 -17.83 -23.99
CA PRO A 37 -12.85 -17.34 -23.60
C PRO A 37 -12.90 -16.62 -22.23
N ARG A 38 -11.80 -16.71 -21.46
CA ARG A 38 -11.66 -16.11 -20.11
C ARG A 38 -12.09 -14.64 -20.03
N TRP A 39 -11.82 -13.85 -21.07
CA TRP A 39 -12.21 -12.44 -21.10
C TRP A 39 -13.74 -12.24 -21.12
N ALA A 40 -14.50 -13.18 -21.70
CA ALA A 40 -15.95 -13.12 -21.74
C ALA A 40 -16.54 -13.34 -20.34
N VAL A 41 -15.99 -14.30 -19.57
CA VAL A 41 -16.36 -14.53 -18.16
C VAL A 41 -16.07 -13.29 -17.33
N ARG A 42 -14.88 -12.68 -17.45
CA ARG A 42 -14.52 -11.43 -16.75
C ARG A 42 -15.49 -10.30 -17.10
N ARG A 43 -15.81 -10.14 -18.38
CA ARG A 43 -16.75 -9.11 -18.84
C ARG A 43 -18.14 -9.34 -18.27
N ARG A 44 -18.63 -10.59 -18.25
CA ARG A 44 -19.94 -10.92 -17.70
C ARG A 44 -19.99 -10.73 -16.19
N ALA A 45 -18.97 -11.17 -15.47
CA ALA A 45 -18.82 -10.92 -14.04
C ALA A 45 -18.80 -9.42 -13.71
N GLY A 46 -18.18 -8.60 -14.57
CA GLY A 46 -18.25 -7.14 -14.47
C GLY A 46 -19.66 -6.60 -14.65
N MET A 47 -20.40 -7.08 -15.65
CA MET A 47 -21.82 -6.70 -15.87
C MET A 47 -22.75 -7.15 -14.74
N LEU A 48 -22.44 -8.28 -14.09
CA LEU A 48 -23.19 -8.81 -12.95
C LEU A 48 -22.81 -8.13 -11.62
N GLY A 49 -21.83 -7.23 -11.62
CA GLY A 49 -21.39 -6.52 -10.41
C GLY A 49 -20.59 -7.37 -9.42
N VAL A 50 -20.17 -8.59 -9.80
CA VAL A 50 -19.40 -9.50 -8.93
C VAL A 50 -17.89 -9.41 -9.15
N SER A 51 -17.46 -8.67 -10.17
CA SER A 51 -16.06 -8.31 -10.31
C SER A 51 -15.67 -7.19 -9.35
N ARG A 52 -14.42 -7.24 -8.88
CA ARG A 52 -13.85 -6.12 -8.12
C ARG A 52 -13.96 -4.84 -8.94
N VAL A 53 -14.58 -3.82 -8.36
CA VAL A 53 -14.63 -2.48 -8.95
C VAL A 53 -13.21 -1.96 -9.08
N LYS A 54 -12.79 -1.62 -10.30
CA LYS A 54 -11.48 -0.99 -10.55
C LYS A 54 -11.47 0.35 -9.81
N GLU A 55 -10.41 0.60 -9.03
CA GLU A 55 -10.26 1.93 -8.39
C GLU A 55 -10.27 3.02 -9.48
N LEU A 56 -10.98 4.12 -9.20
CA LEU A 56 -11.08 5.26 -10.10
C LEU A 56 -9.69 5.82 -10.45
N PRO A 57 -9.48 6.38 -11.66
CA PRO A 57 -8.30 7.16 -11.97
C PRO A 57 -8.06 8.26 -10.93
N TRP A 58 -6.80 8.63 -10.69
CA TRP A 58 -6.45 9.72 -9.78
C TRP A 58 -6.83 11.06 -10.39
N SER A 59 -7.62 11.87 -9.68
CA SER A 59 -7.90 13.24 -10.10
C SER A 59 -6.74 14.19 -9.76
N SER A 60 -6.70 15.35 -10.40
CA SER A 60 -5.74 16.42 -10.09
C SER A 60 -5.81 16.85 -8.62
N GLU A 61 -7.02 16.93 -8.07
CA GLU A 61 -7.28 17.35 -6.70
C GLU A 61 -6.79 16.30 -5.69
N GLU A 62 -6.98 15.01 -5.98
CA GLU A 62 -6.47 13.93 -5.15
C GLU A 62 -4.93 13.91 -5.14
N VAL A 63 -4.30 14.18 -6.28
CA VAL A 63 -2.85 14.28 -6.39
C VAL A 63 -2.34 15.47 -5.59
N ALA A 64 -2.89 16.67 -5.80
CA ALA A 64 -2.50 17.86 -5.06
C ALA A 64 -2.71 17.69 -3.55
N PHE A 65 -3.81 17.06 -3.14
CA PHE A 65 -4.07 16.74 -1.74
C PHE A 65 -3.01 15.78 -1.18
N LEU A 66 -2.64 14.74 -1.93
CA LEU A 66 -1.61 13.80 -1.52
C LEU A 66 -0.27 14.51 -1.35
N GLU A 67 0.16 15.31 -2.32
CA GLU A 67 1.41 16.08 -2.27
C GLU A 67 1.48 17.01 -1.06
N ALA A 68 0.40 17.76 -0.79
CA ALA A 68 0.35 18.71 0.32
C ALA A 68 0.34 18.06 1.71
N ASN A 69 -0.17 16.83 1.82
CA ASN A 69 -0.42 16.17 3.10
C ASN A 69 0.49 14.99 3.40
N TYR A 70 1.12 14.37 2.39
CA TYR A 70 1.92 13.16 2.59
C TYR A 70 3.01 13.34 3.63
N SER A 71 3.63 14.52 3.66
CA SER A 71 4.71 14.83 4.60
C SER A 71 4.26 15.03 6.05
N LYS A 72 2.99 15.36 6.26
CA LYS A 72 2.47 15.80 7.56
C LYS A 72 1.53 14.78 8.19
N LYS A 73 0.96 13.88 7.39
CA LYS A 73 -0.14 12.99 7.78
C LYS A 73 0.22 11.52 7.55
N SER A 74 -0.41 10.63 8.31
CA SER A 74 -0.25 9.19 8.11
C SER A 74 -0.95 8.73 6.83
N VAL A 75 -0.46 7.63 6.24
CA VAL A 75 -1.08 7.01 5.05
C VAL A 75 -2.53 6.65 5.34
N PHE A 76 -2.81 6.13 6.54
CA PHE A 76 -4.16 5.80 6.98
C PHE A 76 -5.09 7.03 7.03
N TRP A 77 -4.60 8.16 7.53
CA TRP A 77 -5.40 9.39 7.57
C TRP A 77 -5.72 9.88 6.15
N ILE A 78 -4.71 9.87 5.27
CA ILE A 78 -4.88 10.28 3.86
C ILE A 78 -5.82 9.32 3.13
N SER A 79 -5.70 8.01 3.37
CA SER A 79 -6.57 7.00 2.75
C SER A 79 -8.04 7.22 3.12
N LYS A 80 -8.32 7.61 4.36
CA LYS A 80 -9.67 7.96 4.81
C LYS A 80 -10.19 9.24 4.16
N LYS A 81 -9.34 10.24 3.94
CA LYS A 81 -9.74 11.52 3.31
C LYS A 81 -9.96 11.41 1.80
N LEU A 82 -9.15 10.60 1.11
CA LEU A 82 -9.28 10.38 -0.33
C LEU A 82 -10.22 9.22 -0.67
N HIS A 83 -10.78 8.53 0.32
CA HIS A 83 -11.59 7.32 0.12
C HIS A 83 -10.90 6.26 -0.76
N ARG A 84 -9.56 6.18 -0.66
CA ARG A 84 -8.72 5.24 -1.39
C ARG A 84 -8.11 4.21 -0.45
N SER A 85 -7.72 3.06 -0.97
CA SER A 85 -6.97 2.09 -0.19
C SER A 85 -5.60 2.65 0.21
N ALA A 86 -5.09 2.28 1.38
CA ALA A 86 -3.76 2.70 1.81
C ALA A 86 -2.66 2.25 0.84
N THR A 87 -2.82 1.07 0.24
CA THR A 87 -1.94 0.57 -0.82
C THR A 87 -1.93 1.51 -2.03
N ALA A 88 -3.10 2.02 -2.45
CA ALA A 88 -3.17 2.98 -3.54
C ALA A 88 -2.44 4.28 -3.22
N ILE A 89 -2.56 4.78 -1.98
CA ILE A 89 -1.81 5.95 -1.52
C ILE A 89 -0.30 5.70 -1.62
N LEU A 90 0.19 4.57 -1.08
CA LEU A 90 1.62 4.21 -1.12
C LEU A 90 2.14 4.07 -2.56
N MET A 91 1.37 3.42 -3.44
CA MET A 91 1.76 3.26 -4.85
C MET A 91 1.80 4.59 -5.58
N LYS A 92 0.80 5.46 -5.35
CA LYS A 92 0.76 6.78 -5.98
C LYS A 92 1.88 7.67 -5.48
N LYS A 93 2.12 7.73 -4.17
CA LYS A 93 3.23 8.50 -3.61
C LYS A 93 4.56 8.10 -4.27
N ARG A 94 4.78 6.78 -4.46
CA ARG A 94 6.03 6.25 -4.99
C ARG A 94 6.24 6.72 -6.41
N ARG A 95 5.17 6.69 -7.23
CA ARG A 95 5.18 7.24 -8.60
C ARG A 95 5.41 8.74 -8.63
N LEU A 96 4.96 9.47 -7.60
CA LEU A 96 5.17 10.91 -7.44
C LEU A 96 6.51 11.26 -6.75
N GLY A 97 7.29 10.26 -6.30
CA GLY A 97 8.53 10.48 -5.55
C GLY A 97 8.35 11.10 -4.16
N LEU A 98 7.14 11.10 -3.59
CA LEU A 98 6.85 11.77 -2.33
C LEU A 98 7.44 11.03 -1.11
N ARG A 99 8.11 11.80 -0.25
CA ARG A 99 8.71 11.34 1.00
C ARG A 99 8.06 12.04 2.18
N LYS A 100 8.05 11.38 3.35
CA LYS A 100 7.36 11.91 4.53
C LYS A 100 8.06 13.17 5.05
N THR A 101 9.37 13.30 4.91
CA THR A 101 10.09 14.53 5.23
C THR A 101 11.56 14.34 4.87
N ASP A 102 12.20 15.35 4.26
CA ASP A 102 13.66 15.47 4.27
C ASP A 102 14.18 15.70 5.71
N ASP A 103 13.30 16.22 6.57
CA ASP A 103 13.44 16.38 8.02
C ASP A 103 12.79 15.20 8.80
N GLY A 104 12.96 13.91 8.45
CA GLY A 104 12.58 12.68 9.23
C GLY A 104 11.45 12.74 10.32
N TYR A 105 11.65 12.13 11.51
CA TYR A 105 10.60 11.80 12.51
C TYR A 105 10.81 12.44 13.89
N THR A 106 9.70 12.81 14.56
CA THR A 106 9.69 13.18 15.99
C THR A 106 9.58 11.94 16.88
N LEU A 107 9.90 12.05 18.18
CA LEU A 107 9.73 10.96 19.14
C LEU A 107 8.29 10.41 19.15
N ARG A 108 7.28 11.29 19.16
CA ARG A 108 5.87 10.86 19.05
C ARG A 108 5.60 10.01 17.81
N MET A 109 6.11 10.40 16.64
CA MET A 109 5.92 9.62 15.40
C MET A 109 6.63 8.27 15.46
N VAL A 110 7.79 8.20 16.12
CA VAL A 110 8.51 6.94 16.36
C VAL A 110 7.70 6.04 17.30
N CYS A 111 7.17 6.57 18.40
CA CYS A 111 6.28 5.84 19.31
C CYS A 111 5.05 5.28 18.59
N GLU A 112 4.35 6.12 17.83
CA GLU A 112 3.16 5.74 17.06
C GLU A 112 3.52 4.68 15.98
N GLY A 113 4.64 4.86 15.28
CA GLY A 113 5.08 3.96 14.21
C GLY A 113 5.45 2.57 14.71
N PHE A 114 6.20 2.48 15.81
CA PHE A 114 6.59 1.20 16.42
C PHE A 114 5.52 0.63 17.37
N GLY A 115 4.49 1.40 17.69
CA GLY A 115 3.45 1.00 18.64
C GLY A 115 3.96 0.85 20.07
N VAL A 116 4.93 1.68 20.48
CA VAL A 116 5.56 1.67 21.82
C VAL A 116 5.42 3.02 22.52
N ASP A 117 5.65 3.06 23.83
CA ASP A 117 5.69 4.32 24.59
C ASP A 117 7.06 5.02 24.53
N HIS A 118 7.11 6.25 25.04
CA HIS A 118 8.30 7.09 25.03
C HIS A 118 9.43 6.59 25.95
N HIS A 119 9.14 5.80 26.99
CA HIS A 119 10.16 5.19 27.84
C HIS A 119 10.91 4.10 27.08
N LYS A 120 10.19 3.27 26.32
CA LYS A 120 10.82 2.23 25.48
C LYS A 120 11.73 2.85 24.40
N VAL A 121 11.31 3.95 23.78
CA VAL A 121 12.15 4.67 22.82
C VAL A 121 13.33 5.35 23.54
N GLY A 122 13.12 5.90 24.73
CA GLY A 122 14.18 6.45 25.59
C GLY A 122 15.27 5.40 25.88
N TYR A 123 14.86 4.20 26.28
CA TYR A 123 15.76 3.06 26.50
C TYR A 123 16.59 2.73 25.25
N TRP A 124 15.99 2.68 24.04
CA TRP A 124 16.75 2.45 22.81
C TRP A 124 17.82 3.50 22.53
N ILE A 125 17.57 4.76 22.94
CA ILE A 125 18.52 5.85 22.79
C ILE A 125 19.65 5.75 23.83
N GLU A 126 19.32 5.45 25.08
CA GLU A 126 20.28 5.24 26.18
C GLU A 126 21.24 4.11 25.88
N GLN A 127 20.74 3.00 25.30
CA GLN A 127 21.57 1.89 24.82
C GLN A 127 22.38 2.23 23.56
N GLY A 128 22.16 3.40 22.96
CA GLY A 128 22.84 3.87 21.75
C GLY A 128 22.39 3.19 20.46
N TRP A 129 21.36 2.33 20.51
CA TRP A 129 20.80 1.59 19.38
C TRP A 129 20.07 2.50 18.40
N LEU A 130 19.31 3.47 18.93
CA LEU A 130 18.59 4.46 18.14
C LEU A 130 19.23 5.84 18.28
N LYS A 131 19.76 6.38 17.18
CA LYS A 131 20.37 7.70 17.15
C LYS A 131 19.31 8.78 16.95
N SER A 132 19.26 9.75 17.86
CA SER A 132 18.52 11.01 17.71
C SER A 132 19.45 12.18 17.44
N ARG A 133 19.00 13.16 16.66
CA ARG A 133 19.58 14.49 16.52
C ARG A 133 18.71 15.50 17.28
N GLY A 134 19.28 16.62 17.70
CA GLY A 134 18.50 17.76 18.17
C GLY A 134 17.90 18.49 16.97
N ARG A 135 16.60 18.78 16.98
CA ARG A 135 16.02 19.73 16.00
C ARG A 135 16.38 21.14 16.48
N GLY A 136 16.98 21.96 15.61
CA GLY A 136 17.55 23.26 15.98
C GLY A 136 16.66 24.18 16.85
N VAL A 137 17.33 25.09 17.55
CA VAL A 137 16.96 25.80 18.80
C VAL A 137 15.69 26.70 18.76
N ASN A 138 15.01 26.87 17.63
CA ASN A 138 13.94 27.88 17.49
C ASN A 138 12.52 27.29 17.44
N ARG A 139 12.08 26.58 18.50
CA ARG A 139 10.65 26.47 18.81
C ARG A 139 10.37 26.55 20.31
N PRO A 140 9.36 27.33 20.76
CA PRO A 140 9.04 27.47 22.19
C PRO A 140 8.38 26.23 22.81
N GLN A 141 7.89 25.29 21.99
CA GLN A 141 7.18 24.08 22.45
C GLN A 141 7.33 22.94 21.45
N GLY A 142 7.74 21.76 21.92
CA GLY A 142 7.77 20.51 21.16
C GLY A 142 8.98 19.62 21.44
N ASP A 143 8.84 18.34 21.11
CA ASP A 143 9.83 17.28 21.31
C ASP A 143 11.21 17.63 20.70
N TYR A 144 12.25 17.69 21.53
CA TYR A 144 13.62 18.05 21.11
C TYR A 144 14.29 16.96 20.26
N ARG A 145 13.74 15.73 20.28
CA ARG A 145 14.35 14.56 19.65
C ARG A 145 13.84 14.33 18.24
N PHE A 146 14.80 14.11 17.36
CA PHE A 146 14.58 14.08 15.94
C PHE A 146 15.34 12.90 15.29
N PHE A 147 14.66 12.05 14.52
CA PHE A 147 15.19 10.77 14.03
C PHE A 147 15.13 10.71 12.51
N THR A 148 16.22 10.31 11.86
CA THR A 148 16.23 10.15 10.40
C THR A 148 15.74 8.77 9.99
N ASP A 149 15.22 8.63 8.76
CA ASP A 149 14.94 7.33 8.14
C ASP A 149 16.12 6.37 8.29
N GLU A 150 17.32 6.85 8.03
CA GLU A 150 18.56 6.07 8.12
C GLU A 150 18.86 5.59 9.54
N ALA A 151 18.62 6.42 10.56
CA ALA A 151 18.77 6.00 11.96
C ALA A 151 17.75 4.91 12.33
N LEU A 152 16.49 5.08 11.93
CA LEU A 152 15.43 4.11 12.21
C LEU A 152 15.64 2.80 11.44
N ARG A 153 16.00 2.86 10.15
CA ARG A 153 16.30 1.66 9.35
C ARG A 153 17.47 0.88 9.90
N ARG A 154 18.54 1.57 10.32
CA ARG A 154 19.69 0.94 10.97
C ARG A 154 19.29 0.26 12.27
N PHE A 155 18.46 0.92 13.08
CA PHE A 155 17.91 0.33 14.30
C PHE A 155 17.10 -0.93 13.98
N VAL A 156 16.15 -0.86 13.04
CA VAL A 156 15.34 -2.03 12.62
C VAL A 156 16.21 -3.19 12.13
N ARG A 157 17.26 -2.91 11.35
CA ARG A 157 18.17 -3.94 10.84
C ARG A 157 19.02 -4.58 11.93
N LYS A 158 19.51 -3.80 12.89
CA LYS A 158 20.46 -4.27 13.93
C LYS A 158 19.77 -4.85 15.16
N HIS A 159 18.54 -4.41 15.45
CA HIS A 159 17.78 -4.77 16.64
C HIS A 159 16.33 -5.18 16.31
N PRO A 160 16.11 -6.13 15.38
CA PRO A 160 14.76 -6.58 15.02
C PRO A 160 14.01 -7.22 16.21
N ASP A 161 14.74 -7.79 17.17
CA ASP A 161 14.24 -8.38 18.41
C ASP A 161 13.52 -7.38 19.32
N GLN A 162 13.82 -6.08 19.20
CA GLN A 162 13.18 -5.03 19.98
C GLN A 162 11.84 -4.57 19.40
N ILE A 163 11.43 -5.10 18.25
CA ILE A 163 10.27 -4.62 17.49
C ILE A 163 9.17 -5.68 17.52
N ASP A 164 8.04 -5.35 18.16
CA ASP A 164 6.83 -6.18 18.08
C ASP A 164 6.06 -5.87 16.79
N LEU A 165 6.26 -6.68 15.76
CA LEU A 165 5.60 -6.54 14.45
C LEU A 165 4.05 -6.62 14.52
N ARG A 166 3.48 -7.10 15.63
CA ARG A 166 2.02 -7.09 15.83
C ARG A 166 1.50 -5.71 16.22
N ARG A 167 2.36 -4.87 16.81
CA ARG A 167 2.02 -3.54 17.33
C ARG A 167 2.41 -2.40 16.39
N VAL A 168 3.35 -2.62 15.48
CA VAL A 168 3.77 -1.58 14.53
C VAL A 168 2.62 -1.12 13.64
N GLU A 169 2.61 0.16 13.30
CA GLU A 169 1.75 0.65 12.21
C GLU A 169 2.31 0.10 10.90
N LYS A 170 1.65 -0.94 10.39
CA LYS A 170 2.17 -1.78 9.30
C LYS A 170 2.55 -0.97 8.06
N LEU A 171 1.75 0.04 7.69
CA LEU A 171 1.98 0.82 6.48
C LEU A 171 3.16 1.77 6.65
N TRP A 172 3.28 2.42 7.81
CA TRP A 172 4.45 3.21 8.19
C TRP A 172 5.71 2.37 8.24
N PHE A 173 5.64 1.15 8.80
CA PHE A 173 6.79 0.26 8.90
C PHE A 173 7.23 -0.23 7.52
N ILE A 174 6.28 -0.61 6.66
CA ILE A 174 6.54 -0.91 5.25
C ILE A 174 7.11 0.31 4.54
N ASP A 175 6.58 1.52 4.76
CA ASP A 175 7.09 2.74 4.13
C ASP A 175 8.52 3.07 4.54
N LEU A 176 8.81 2.95 5.84
CA LEU A 176 10.13 3.13 6.43
C LEU A 176 11.13 2.16 5.80
N LEU A 177 10.74 0.88 5.64
CA LEU A 177 11.59 -0.16 5.07
C LEU A 177 11.71 -0.05 3.55
N ALA A 178 10.62 0.24 2.82
CA ALA A 178 10.59 0.33 1.37
C ALA A 178 11.32 1.55 0.81
N GLY A 179 11.74 2.50 1.66
CA GLY A 179 12.70 3.53 1.30
C GLY A 179 14.17 3.07 1.41
N LEU A 180 14.44 1.84 1.82
CA LEU A 180 15.60 1.11 1.31
C LEU A 180 15.32 0.82 -0.17
N ASN A 181 16.33 0.82 -1.02
CA ASN A 181 16.26 0.05 -2.27
C ASN A 181 16.14 -1.45 -1.92
N ILE A 182 15.04 -1.87 -1.30
CA ILE A 182 14.55 -3.22 -1.47
C ILE A 182 13.99 -3.16 -2.88
N SER A 183 14.80 -3.60 -3.84
CA SER A 183 14.25 -4.31 -4.98
C SER A 183 13.37 -5.39 -4.36
N VAL A 184 12.07 -5.09 -4.22
CA VAL A 184 11.09 -6.16 -4.32
C VAL A 184 11.45 -6.74 -5.68
N PRO A 185 11.91 -8.01 -5.78
CA PRO A 185 12.08 -8.61 -7.08
C PRO A 185 10.82 -8.25 -7.84
N ASP A 186 10.98 -7.63 -9.01
CA ASP A 186 9.85 -7.41 -9.89
C ASP A 186 9.09 -8.73 -9.86
N PHE A 187 7.84 -8.67 -9.40
CA PHE A 187 6.95 -9.81 -9.52
C PHE A 187 6.66 -9.89 -11.02
N GLU A 188 7.66 -10.32 -11.79
CA GLU A 188 7.54 -10.78 -13.15
C GLU A 188 6.79 -12.10 -13.07
N GLY A 189 5.49 -11.95 -13.21
CA GLY A 189 4.51 -13.02 -13.30
C GLY A 189 3.17 -12.32 -13.54
N ILE A 190 2.72 -12.10 -14.77
CA ILE A 190 2.88 -12.88 -15.99
C ILE A 190 2.94 -11.87 -17.14
N GLY A 191 4.03 -11.89 -17.90
CA GLY A 191 4.14 -11.16 -19.14
C GLY A 191 3.05 -11.59 -20.11
N ASP A 192 2.40 -10.59 -20.72
CA ASP A 192 1.68 -10.77 -21.96
C ASP A 192 2.68 -11.28 -23.01
N VAL A 193 2.70 -12.59 -23.24
CA VAL A 193 3.27 -13.14 -24.48
C VAL A 193 2.24 -12.87 -25.57
N VAL A 194 2.39 -11.70 -26.18
CA VAL A 194 1.84 -11.39 -27.49
C VAL A 194 2.66 -12.19 -28.49
N GLY A 195 2.24 -13.42 -28.76
CA GLY A 195 2.73 -14.20 -29.90
C GLY A 195 1.94 -13.81 -31.13
N VAL A 196 2.49 -12.90 -31.93
CA VAL A 196 2.11 -12.69 -33.33
C VAL A 196 2.77 -13.81 -34.13
N GLY A 197 1.96 -14.62 -34.79
CA GLY A 197 2.34 -15.73 -35.66
C GLY A 197 1.09 -16.37 -36.22
#